data_AF-A0A3F2ZEG7-F1
#
_entry.id   AF-A0A3F2ZEG7-F1
#
_cell.length_a   1.000
_cell.length_b   1.000
_cell.length_c   1.000
_cell.angle_alpha   90.00
_cell.angle_beta   90.00
_cell.angle_gamma   90.00
#
_symmetry.space_group_name_H-M   'P 1'
#
loop_
_entity.id
_entity.type
_entity.pdbx_description
1 polymer ?
#
loop_
_entity_poly.entity_id
_entity_poly.type
_entity_poly.pdbx_seq_one_letter_code
_entity_poly.pdbx_strand_id
1 'polypeptide(L)'
;MDGQVYFYEDYLALTEVINKCRKILTLSLIPFKVFQKFGKFIVLGFLICVTLLITSSTIKLKENSLNVCMNFLMLSGYIQVIMKVYSIVTKSDYLNSILEWIQSLHLVPDCDLFKIAAEKHLKKTMWIIKYISMMLVILYFATNLSMSIYSIATDRRVLQVPSILSQEVPYIVTYIPQILLITVSSHILTMSDMVFIHLALYFLHL
;
A
#
# COMPACT_ATOMS: atom_id res chain seq x y z
N MET A 1 8.11 32.34 22.03
CA MET A 1 7.04 32.55 21.04
C MET A 1 5.99 31.50 21.33
N ASP A 2 5.05 31.84 22.21
CA ASP A 2 3.98 30.94 22.64
C ASP A 2 2.82 31.06 21.65
N GLY A 3 3.00 30.48 20.47
CA GLY A 3 1.89 30.27 19.54
C GLY A 3 1.09 29.07 20.00
N GLN A 4 -0.19 29.25 20.33
CA GLN A 4 -1.08 28.12 20.60
C GLN A 4 -1.22 27.28 19.32
N VAL A 5 -0.77 26.03 19.40
CA VAL A 5 -0.92 25.05 18.31
C VAL A 5 -2.40 24.71 18.21
N TYR A 6 -3.09 25.31 17.24
CA TYR A 6 -4.43 24.84 16.86
C TYR A 6 -4.28 23.53 16.11
N PHE A 7 -4.32 22.43 16.87
CA PHE A 7 -4.46 21.10 16.30
C PHE A 7 -5.86 20.99 15.70
N TYR A 8 -5.97 21.15 14.39
CA TYR A 8 -7.13 20.62 13.70
C TYR A 8 -7.12 19.11 13.88
N GLU A 9 -8.11 18.56 14.59
CA GLU A 9 -8.29 17.12 14.82
C GLU A 9 -8.19 16.33 13.50
N ASP A 10 -8.67 16.95 12.42
CA ASP A 10 -8.60 16.44 11.06
C ASP A 10 -7.16 16.22 10.55
N TYR A 11 -6.20 17.08 10.93
CA TYR A 11 -4.78 16.88 10.59
C TYR A 11 -4.15 15.73 11.40
N LEU A 12 -4.49 15.61 12.68
CA LEU A 12 -4.02 14.49 13.51
C LEU A 12 -4.49 13.16 12.92
N ALA A 13 -5.72 13.10 12.44
CA ALA A 13 -6.26 11.93 11.76
C ALA A 13 -5.47 11.57 10.48
N LEU A 14 -5.10 12.55 9.64
CA LEU A 14 -4.27 12.33 8.45
C LEU A 14 -2.92 11.70 8.80
N THR A 15 -2.23 12.32 9.75
CA THR A 15 -0.90 11.90 10.21
C THR A 15 -0.95 10.53 10.86
N GLU A 16 -2.01 10.23 11.62
CA GLU A 16 -2.22 8.94 12.24
C GLU A 16 -2.44 7.83 11.18
N VAL A 17 -3.23 8.09 10.14
CA VAL A 17 -3.45 7.13 9.04
C VAL A 17 -2.13 6.84 8.31
N ILE A 18 -1.39 7.86 7.90
CA ILE A 18 -0.09 7.69 7.23
C ILE A 18 0.88 6.92 8.11
N ASN A 19 0.95 7.24 9.41
CA ASN A 19 1.80 6.54 10.36
C ASN A 19 1.37 5.08 10.56
N LYS A 20 0.06 4.79 10.64
CA LYS A 20 -0.46 3.42 10.72
C LYS A 20 -0.06 2.61 9.49
N CYS A 21 -0.29 3.13 8.28
CA CYS A 21 0.11 2.49 7.03
C CYS A 21 1.62 2.21 7.02
N ARG A 22 2.45 3.20 7.40
CA ARG A 22 3.90 3.03 7.49
C ARG A 22 4.31 1.94 8.49
N LYS A 23 3.72 1.93 9.69
CA LYS A 23 4.03 0.93 10.72
C LYS A 23 3.68 -0.49 10.26
N ILE A 24 2.59 -0.64 9.52
CA ILE A 24 2.20 -1.92 8.89
C ILE A 24 3.24 -2.31 7.82
N LEU A 25 3.57 -1.40 6.91
CA LEU A 25 4.53 -1.64 5.81
C LEU A 25 5.96 -1.93 6.28
N THR A 26 6.34 -1.44 7.46
CA THR A 26 7.65 -1.69 8.06
C THR A 26 7.63 -2.82 9.10
N LEU A 27 6.47 -3.44 9.33
CA LEU A 27 6.22 -4.43 10.39
C LEU A 27 6.63 -3.97 11.79
N SER A 28 6.69 -2.65 12.01
CA SER A 28 7.13 -2.07 13.28
C SER A 28 6.09 -2.21 14.40
N LEU A 29 4.91 -2.76 14.10
CA LEU A 29 3.88 -3.11 15.10
C LEU A 29 4.24 -4.35 15.90
N ILE A 30 5.16 -5.18 15.40
CA ILE A 30 5.52 -6.46 16.02
C ILE A 30 6.74 -6.22 16.93
N PRO A 31 6.64 -6.43 18.26
CA PRO A 31 7.69 -6.09 19.23
C PRO A 31 8.87 -7.09 19.27
N PHE A 32 9.15 -7.80 18.18
CA PHE A 32 10.27 -8.74 18.11
C PHE A 32 11.58 -8.00 17.76
N LYS A 33 12.62 -8.17 18.60
CA LYS A 33 13.94 -7.53 18.44
C LYS A 33 14.58 -7.73 17.06
N VAL A 34 14.34 -8.87 16.41
CA VAL A 34 14.86 -9.16 15.05
C VAL A 34 14.19 -8.28 13.99
N PHE A 35 12.89 -8.02 14.14
CA PHE A 35 12.10 -7.18 13.24
C PHE A 35 12.42 -5.69 13.40
N GLN A 36 12.97 -5.25 14.53
CA GLN A 36 13.28 -3.83 14.73
C GLN A 36 14.44 -3.31 13.86
N LYS A 37 15.46 -4.13 13.56
CA LYS A 37 16.63 -3.69 12.77
C LYS A 37 16.48 -3.94 11.27
N PHE A 38 15.95 -5.11 10.89
CA PHE A 38 15.81 -5.54 9.49
C PHE A 38 14.35 -5.73 9.04
N GLY A 39 13.39 -5.69 9.97
CA GLY A 39 11.98 -5.94 9.64
C GLY A 39 11.38 -4.96 8.65
N LYS A 40 11.95 -3.75 8.58
CA LYS A 40 11.58 -2.74 7.57
C LYS A 40 11.75 -3.23 6.12
N PHE A 41 12.64 -4.19 5.87
CA PHE A 41 12.87 -4.77 4.55
C PHE A 41 12.15 -6.10 4.31
N ILE A 42 11.48 -6.68 5.31
CA ILE A 42 10.81 -7.98 5.15
C ILE A 42 9.67 -7.89 4.14
N VAL A 43 8.89 -6.82 4.18
CA VAL A 43 7.82 -6.57 3.19
C VAL A 43 8.42 -6.42 1.79
N LEU A 44 9.56 -5.75 1.66
CA LEU A 44 10.28 -5.63 0.38
C LEU A 44 10.77 -7.00 -0.13
N GLY A 45 11.37 -7.79 0.74
CA GLY A 45 11.82 -9.16 0.43
C GLY A 45 10.66 -10.06 0.02
N PHE A 46 9.52 -9.96 0.71
CA PHE A 46 8.29 -10.65 0.34
C PHE A 46 7.83 -10.29 -1.08
N LEU A 47 7.77 -9.00 -1.41
CA LEU A 47 7.37 -8.54 -2.75
C LEU A 47 8.35 -9.01 -3.84
N ILE A 48 9.66 -9.01 -3.56
CA ILE A 48 10.68 -9.54 -4.47
C ILE A 48 10.45 -11.04 -4.70
N CYS A 49 10.21 -11.82 -3.64
CA CYS A 49 9.89 -13.23 -3.75
C CYS A 49 8.66 -13.49 -4.62
N VAL A 50 7.57 -12.74 -4.42
CA VAL A 50 6.36 -12.87 -5.24
C VAL A 50 6.65 -12.51 -6.71
N THR A 51 7.44 -11.47 -6.95
CA THR A 51 7.86 -11.06 -8.31
C THR A 51 8.66 -12.16 -9.01
N LEU A 52 9.56 -12.84 -8.30
CA LEU A 52 10.30 -13.99 -8.83
C LEU A 52 9.36 -15.16 -9.17
N LEU A 53 8.34 -15.44 -8.34
CA LEU A 53 7.36 -16.48 -8.62
C LEU A 53 6.56 -16.17 -9.90
N ILE A 54 6.13 -14.93 -10.11
CA ILE A 54 5.43 -14.48 -11.33
C ILE A 54 6.34 -14.62 -12.56
N THR A 55 7.59 -14.19 -12.44
CA THR A 55 8.59 -14.29 -13.52
C THR A 55 8.81 -15.76 -13.90
N SER A 56 8.93 -16.64 -12.90
CA SER A 56 9.13 -18.07 -13.11
C SER A 56 7.93 -18.74 -13.81
N SER A 57 6.70 -18.31 -13.47
CA SER A 57 5.46 -18.72 -14.12
C SER A 57 5.43 -18.30 -15.60
N THR A 58 5.93 -17.08 -15.89
CA THR A 58 5.98 -16.52 -17.25
C THR A 58 6.89 -17.31 -18.18
N ILE A 59 8.05 -17.77 -17.68
CA ILE A 59 9.05 -18.51 -18.47
C ILE A 59 8.58 -19.93 -18.82
N LYS A 60 7.75 -20.56 -17.97
CA LYS A 60 7.29 -21.96 -18.14
C LYS A 60 6.05 -22.14 -19.01
N LEU A 61 5.33 -21.06 -19.33
CA LEU A 61 4.07 -21.14 -20.06
C LEU A 61 4.30 -21.41 -21.55
N LYS A 62 3.94 -22.62 -22.00
CA LYS A 62 3.75 -22.92 -23.43
C LYS A 62 2.51 -22.16 -23.94
N GLU A 63 2.81 -21.00 -24.52
CA GLU A 63 2.06 -20.20 -25.52
C GLU A 63 0.54 -20.06 -25.40
N ASN A 64 0.13 -18.94 -24.78
CA ASN A 64 -1.01 -18.13 -25.23
C ASN A 64 -0.62 -16.65 -25.03
N SER A 65 -0.66 -15.83 -26.08
CA SER A 65 -0.22 -14.42 -26.05
C SER A 65 -0.93 -13.60 -24.98
N LEU A 66 -2.18 -13.94 -24.68
CA LEU A 66 -2.96 -13.31 -23.62
C LEU A 66 -2.37 -13.59 -22.21
N ASN A 67 -1.86 -14.79 -21.97
CA ASN A 67 -1.26 -15.14 -20.67
C ASN A 67 0.07 -14.41 -20.45
N VAL A 68 0.87 -14.25 -21.51
CA VAL A 68 2.11 -13.47 -21.46
C VAL A 68 1.81 -12.00 -21.16
N CYS A 69 0.80 -11.42 -21.83
CA CYS A 69 0.36 -10.04 -21.57
C CYS A 69 -0.09 -9.85 -20.12
N MET A 70 -0.93 -10.74 -19.60
CA MET A 70 -1.39 -10.67 -18.20
C MET A 70 -0.24 -10.78 -17.20
N ASN A 71 0.72 -11.67 -17.45
CA ASN A 71 1.89 -11.80 -16.59
C ASN A 71 2.78 -10.55 -16.61
N PHE A 72 2.94 -9.93 -17.79
CA PHE A 72 3.69 -8.67 -17.91
C PHE A 72 2.98 -7.52 -17.17
N LEU A 73 1.66 -7.42 -17.28
CA LEU A 73 0.86 -6.44 -16.53
C LEU A 73 1.03 -6.64 -15.03
N MET A 74 0.93 -7.88 -14.53
CA MET A 74 1.19 -8.16 -13.13
C MET A 74 2.60 -7.80 -12.71
N LEU A 75 3.62 -8.18 -13.49
CA LEU A 75 5.01 -7.86 -13.19
C LEU A 75 5.21 -6.35 -13.06
N SER A 76 4.65 -5.58 -13.99
CA SER A 76 4.69 -4.11 -13.94
C SER A 76 4.02 -3.56 -12.68
N GLY A 77 2.88 -4.12 -12.27
CA GLY A 77 2.19 -3.76 -11.04
C GLY A 77 3.04 -4.05 -9.79
N TYR A 78 3.68 -5.22 -9.72
CA TYR A 78 4.56 -5.56 -8.60
C TYR A 78 5.80 -4.66 -8.54
N ILE A 79 6.41 -4.33 -9.68
CA ILE A 79 7.52 -3.37 -9.74
C ILE A 79 7.09 -2.01 -9.19
N GLN A 80 5.90 -1.53 -9.56
CA GLN A 80 5.34 -0.27 -9.02
C GLN A 80 5.16 -0.35 -7.50
N VAL A 81 4.61 -1.45 -6.97
CA VAL A 81 4.44 -1.65 -5.52
C VAL A 81 5.80 -1.66 -4.81
N ILE A 82 6.79 -2.37 -5.36
CA ILE A 82 8.15 -2.43 -4.81
C ILE A 82 8.73 -1.02 -4.71
N MET A 83 8.63 -0.21 -5.76
CA MET A 83 9.14 1.17 -5.76
C MET A 83 8.46 2.05 -4.71
N LYS A 84 7.13 1.94 -4.59
CA LYS A 84 6.35 2.68 -3.57
C LYS A 84 6.75 2.29 -2.15
N VAL A 85 6.78 0.98 -1.87
CA VAL A 85 7.17 0.46 -0.54
C VAL A 85 8.62 0.80 -0.23
N TYR A 86 9.53 0.64 -1.19
CA TYR A 86 10.93 1.03 -1.05
C TYR A 86 11.06 2.50 -0.66
N SER A 87 10.34 3.41 -1.33
CA SER A 87 10.35 4.83 -1.00
C SER A 87 9.86 5.07 0.43
N ILE A 88 8.74 4.48 0.83
CA ILE A 88 8.18 4.64 2.19
C ILE A 88 9.16 4.13 3.26
N VAL A 89 9.81 2.99 3.00
CA VAL A 89 10.72 2.33 3.94
C VAL A 89 12.07 3.04 4.06
N THR A 90 12.66 3.46 2.94
CA THR A 90 14.03 4.02 2.90
C THR A 90 14.07 5.52 3.09
N LYS A 91 13.00 6.23 2.75
CA LYS A 91 12.88 7.69 2.88
C LYS A 91 11.94 8.07 4.04
N SER A 92 11.96 7.29 5.12
CA SER A 92 11.14 7.55 6.32
C SER A 92 11.38 8.94 6.90
N ASP A 93 12.62 9.41 6.84
CA ASP A 93 13.01 10.71 7.38
C ASP A 93 12.44 11.85 6.53
N TYR A 94 12.50 11.74 5.20
CA TYR A 94 11.83 12.68 4.30
C TYR A 94 10.32 12.71 4.51
N LEU A 95 9.70 11.55 4.70
CA LEU A 95 8.27 11.47 5.00
C LEU A 95 7.94 12.15 6.34
N ASN A 96 8.76 11.97 7.37
CA ASN A 96 8.62 12.70 8.64
C ASN A 96 8.77 14.20 8.43
N SER A 97 9.79 14.65 7.70
CA SER A 97 9.99 16.07 7.41
C SER A 97 8.82 16.68 6.64
N ILE A 98 8.19 15.94 5.72
CA ILE A 98 6.97 16.38 5.04
C ILE A 98 5.83 16.55 6.05
N LEU A 99 5.61 15.58 6.94
CA LEU A 99 4.56 15.66 7.96
C LEU A 99 4.81 16.81 8.96
N GLU A 100 6.05 17.01 9.38
CA GLU A 100 6.45 18.14 10.23
C GLU A 100 6.27 19.49 9.52
N TRP A 101 6.61 19.57 8.24
CA TRP A 101 6.39 20.77 7.43
C TRP A 101 4.89 21.07 7.30
N ILE A 102 4.08 20.06 7.03
CA ILE A 102 2.61 20.15 7.03
C ILE A 102 2.11 20.70 8.37
N GLN A 103 2.63 20.20 9.49
CA GLN A 103 2.30 20.67 10.83
C GLN A 103 2.64 22.16 10.99
N SER A 104 3.81 22.57 10.50
CA SER A 104 4.27 23.96 10.62
C SER A 104 3.39 24.95 9.85
N LEU A 105 2.78 24.53 8.73
CA LEU A 105 1.84 25.34 7.94
C LEU A 105 0.55 25.68 8.70
N HIS A 106 0.20 24.86 9.69
CA HIS A 106 -1.03 25.01 10.48
C HIS A 106 -0.79 25.79 11.79
N LEU A 107 0.43 26.29 12.01
CA LEU A 107 0.73 27.27 13.06
C LEU A 107 0.33 28.67 12.58
N VAL A 108 -0.96 29.00 12.69
CA VAL A 108 -1.50 30.30 12.25
C VAL A 108 -1.39 31.33 13.40
N PRO A 109 -0.97 32.59 13.13
CA PRO A 109 -1.05 33.69 14.10
C PRO A 109 -2.50 34.09 14.42
N ASP A 110 -2.73 34.78 15.56
CA ASP A 110 -4.03 35.15 16.16
C ASP A 110 -4.96 36.02 15.25
N CYS A 111 -5.43 35.47 14.14
CA CYS A 111 -6.40 36.11 13.26
C CYS A 111 -7.57 35.15 12.96
N ASP A 112 -8.70 35.40 13.59
CA ASP A 112 -9.88 34.53 13.57
C ASP A 112 -10.44 34.29 12.15
N LEU A 113 -10.35 35.26 11.25
CA LEU A 113 -10.82 35.14 9.86
C LEU A 113 -10.03 34.10 9.07
N PHE A 114 -8.69 34.12 9.17
CA PHE A 114 -7.84 33.13 8.51
C PHE A 114 -8.04 31.74 9.11
N LYS A 115 -8.26 31.66 10.42
CA LYS A 115 -8.53 30.42 11.13
C LYS A 115 -9.83 29.74 10.65
N ILE A 116 -10.93 30.48 10.56
CA ILE A 116 -12.22 29.92 10.10
C ILE A 116 -12.15 29.45 8.65
N ALA A 117 -11.46 30.20 7.78
CA ALA A 117 -11.27 29.82 6.39
C ALA A 117 -10.40 28.55 6.27
N ALA A 118 -9.25 28.52 6.94
CA ALA A 118 -8.34 27.37 6.93
C ALA A 118 -9.04 26.10 7.45
N GLU A 119 -9.80 26.20 8.54
CA GLU A 119 -10.58 25.09 9.10
C GLU A 119 -11.57 24.51 8.08
N LYS A 120 -12.35 25.37 7.44
CA LYS A 120 -13.37 24.96 6.48
C LYS A 120 -12.75 24.26 5.27
N HIS A 121 -11.63 24.78 4.78
CA HIS A 121 -10.90 24.18 3.66
C HIS A 121 -10.29 22.83 4.06
N LEU A 122 -9.61 22.76 5.20
CA LEU A 122 -9.00 21.52 5.69
C LEU A 122 -10.04 20.43 5.92
N LYS A 123 -11.17 20.75 6.56
CA LYS A 123 -12.27 19.80 6.80
C LYS A 123 -12.85 19.26 5.50
N LYS A 124 -13.01 20.11 4.49
CA LYS A 124 -13.46 19.69 3.16
C LYS A 124 -12.45 18.76 2.49
N THR A 125 -11.16 19.11 2.53
CA THR A 125 -10.08 18.28 1.98
C THR A 125 -10.02 16.91 2.66
N MET A 126 -10.13 16.88 3.98
CA MET A 126 -10.11 15.63 4.75
C MET A 126 -11.32 14.75 4.50
N TRP A 127 -12.51 15.36 4.30
CA TRP A 127 -13.69 14.63 3.87
C TRP A 127 -13.49 13.98 2.48
N ILE A 128 -12.90 14.71 1.53
CA ILE A 128 -12.57 14.20 0.19
C ILE A 128 -11.57 13.04 0.29
N ILE A 129 -10.48 13.22 1.04
CA ILE A 129 -9.45 12.20 1.27
C ILE A 129 -10.08 10.93 1.86
N LYS A 130 -10.95 11.06 2.87
CA LYS A 130 -11.64 9.93 3.50
C LYS A 130 -12.53 9.19 2.51
N TYR A 131 -13.27 9.93 1.68
CA TYR A 131 -14.15 9.34 0.67
C TYR A 131 -13.37 8.57 -0.40
N ILE A 132 -12.30 9.18 -0.94
CA ILE A 132 -11.42 8.54 -1.92
C ILE A 132 -10.77 7.29 -1.32
N SER A 133 -10.31 7.37 -0.08
CA SER A 133 -9.72 6.24 0.64
C SER A 133 -10.71 5.08 0.79
N MET A 134 -11.95 5.36 1.19
CA MET A 134 -12.99 4.34 1.28
C MET A 134 -13.24 3.67 -0.07
N MET A 135 -13.34 4.45 -1.14
CA MET A 135 -13.53 3.93 -2.50
C MET A 135 -12.37 3.04 -2.94
N LEU A 136 -11.12 3.43 -2.64
CA LEU A 136 -9.94 2.63 -2.95
C LEU A 136 -9.96 1.29 -2.22
N VAL A 137 -10.27 1.27 -0.92
CA VAL A 137 -10.36 0.01 -0.16
C VAL A 137 -11.41 -0.92 -0.76
N ILE A 138 -12.60 -0.39 -1.08
CA ILE A 138 -13.68 -1.17 -1.69
C ILE A 138 -13.25 -1.72 -3.05
N LEU A 139 -12.64 -0.87 -3.89
CA LEU A 139 -12.18 -1.27 -5.22
C LEU A 139 -11.10 -2.36 -5.13
N TYR A 140 -10.09 -2.18 -4.27
CA TYR A 140 -9.04 -3.17 -4.07
C TYR A 140 -9.57 -4.50 -3.54
N PHE A 141 -10.51 -4.46 -2.60
CA PHE A 141 -11.16 -5.66 -2.08
C PHE A 141 -11.95 -6.39 -3.18
N ALA A 142 -12.75 -5.66 -3.97
CA ALA A 142 -13.52 -6.21 -5.09
C ALA A 142 -12.62 -6.80 -6.19
N THR A 143 -11.51 -6.14 -6.51
CA THR A 143 -10.51 -6.65 -7.47
C THR A 143 -9.86 -7.94 -6.95
N ASN A 144 -9.46 -7.98 -5.68
CA ASN A 144 -8.85 -9.17 -5.10
C ASN A 144 -9.83 -10.36 -5.07
N LEU A 145 -11.08 -10.12 -4.69
CA LEU A 145 -12.14 -11.13 -4.70
C LEU A 145 -12.38 -11.66 -6.13
N SER A 146 -12.53 -10.75 -7.10
CA SER A 146 -12.73 -11.11 -8.51
C SER A 146 -11.57 -11.92 -9.08
N MET A 147 -10.33 -11.53 -8.79
CA MET A 147 -9.13 -12.26 -9.23
C MET A 147 -9.02 -13.64 -8.58
N SER A 148 -9.41 -13.77 -7.31
CA SER A 148 -9.44 -15.04 -6.59
C SER A 148 -10.49 -15.99 -7.18
N ILE A 149 -11.72 -15.50 -7.40
CA ILE A 149 -12.80 -16.27 -8.04
C ILE A 149 -12.40 -16.69 -9.45
N TYR A 150 -11.84 -15.77 -10.24
CA TYR A 150 -11.39 -16.06 -11.60
C TYR A 150 -10.31 -17.14 -11.63
N SER A 151 -9.33 -17.07 -10.72
CA SER A 151 -8.25 -18.06 -10.62
C SER A 151 -8.79 -19.45 -10.30
N ILE A 152 -9.76 -19.54 -9.38
CA ILE A 152 -10.45 -20.79 -9.01
C ILE A 152 -11.26 -21.34 -10.19
N ALA A 153 -12.06 -20.49 -10.85
CA ALA A 153 -12.97 -20.90 -11.91
C ALA A 153 -12.25 -21.36 -13.18
N THR A 154 -11.06 -20.83 -13.46
CA THR A 154 -10.29 -21.13 -14.68
C THR A 154 -9.14 -22.12 -14.46
N ASP A 155 -8.99 -22.65 -13.24
CA ASP A 155 -7.85 -23.47 -12.81
C ASP A 155 -6.48 -22.84 -13.15
N ARG A 156 -6.41 -21.50 -13.18
CA ARG A 156 -5.23 -20.75 -13.63
C ARG A 156 -4.27 -20.50 -12.48
N ARG A 157 -3.04 -20.99 -12.66
CA ARG A 157 -1.92 -20.81 -11.73
C ARG A 157 -1.13 -19.56 -12.10
N VAL A 158 -1.43 -18.48 -11.39
CA VAL A 158 -0.80 -17.17 -11.56
C VAL A 158 0.59 -17.16 -10.92
N LEU A 159 0.74 -17.87 -9.79
CA LEU A 159 1.98 -18.04 -9.05
C LEU A 159 2.38 -19.51 -9.11
N GLN A 160 3.56 -19.80 -9.66
CA GLN A 160 4.13 -21.15 -9.63
C GLN A 160 5.32 -21.18 -8.68
N VAL A 161 5.28 -22.08 -7.69
CA VAL A 161 6.44 -22.38 -6.85
C VAL A 161 7.34 -23.37 -7.61
N PRO A 162 8.57 -22.99 -7.98
CA PRO A 162 9.45 -23.84 -8.77
C PRO A 162 10.08 -24.92 -7.88
N SER A 163 9.31 -25.95 -7.52
CA SER A 163 9.81 -27.19 -6.89
C SER A 163 8.72 -28.21 -6.54
N ILE A 164 7.45 -27.82 -6.45
CA ILE A 164 6.34 -28.74 -6.10
C ILE A 164 5.67 -29.28 -7.38
N LEU A 165 6.48 -29.69 -8.35
CA LEU A 165 6.01 -30.24 -9.63
C LEU A 165 6.08 -31.77 -9.60
N SER A 166 5.32 -32.38 -8.70
CA SER A 166 4.73 -33.70 -8.97
C SER A 166 3.32 -33.47 -9.51
N GLN A 167 2.84 -34.33 -10.40
CA GLN A 167 1.52 -34.19 -11.03
C GLN A 167 0.34 -34.39 -10.05
N GLU A 168 0.60 -34.64 -8.77
CA GLU A 168 -0.37 -35.05 -7.75
C GLU A 168 -0.45 -34.08 -6.56
N VAL A 169 -0.09 -32.80 -6.74
CA VAL A 169 -0.23 -31.84 -5.63
C VAL A 169 -1.72 -31.56 -5.38
N PRO A 170 -2.21 -31.71 -4.14
CA PRO A 170 -3.61 -31.45 -3.81
C PRO A 170 -4.02 -30.03 -4.20
N TYR A 171 -5.25 -29.86 -4.68
CA TYR A 171 -5.86 -28.57 -5.03
C TYR A 171 -5.63 -27.51 -3.95
N ILE A 172 -5.86 -27.89 -2.70
CA ILE A 172 -5.70 -27.05 -1.50
C ILE A 172 -4.27 -26.50 -1.37
N VAL A 173 -3.26 -27.33 -1.65
CA VAL A 173 -1.84 -26.97 -1.49
C VAL A 173 -1.38 -25.99 -2.57
N THR A 174 -2.10 -25.89 -3.69
CA THR A 174 -1.77 -24.97 -4.78
C THR A 174 -2.53 -23.64 -4.66
N TYR A 175 -3.83 -23.69 -4.37
CA TYR A 175 -4.69 -22.50 -4.40
C TYR A 175 -4.63 -21.64 -3.13
N ILE A 176 -4.50 -22.26 -1.94
CA ILE A 176 -4.44 -21.50 -0.69
C ILE A 176 -3.23 -20.55 -0.66
N PRO A 177 -2.00 -21.01 -0.97
CA PRO A 177 -0.84 -20.11 -1.01
C PRO A 177 -1.00 -19.01 -2.06
N GLN A 178 -1.55 -19.32 -3.24
CA GLN A 178 -1.78 -18.31 -4.29
C GLN A 178 -2.74 -17.21 -3.81
N ILE A 179 -3.89 -17.58 -3.23
CA ILE A 179 -4.88 -16.63 -2.71
C ILE A 179 -4.28 -15.79 -1.59
N LEU A 180 -3.51 -16.41 -0.69
CA LEU A 180 -2.88 -15.71 0.42
C LEU A 180 -1.82 -14.72 -0.08
N LEU A 181 -0.96 -15.12 -1.01
CA LEU A 181 0.08 -14.26 -1.59
C LEU A 181 -0.52 -13.07 -2.34
N ILE A 182 -1.57 -13.29 -3.15
CA ILE A 182 -2.28 -12.23 -3.86
C ILE A 182 -2.96 -11.28 -2.87
N THR A 183 -3.62 -11.83 -1.85
CA THR A 183 -4.34 -11.04 -0.85
C THR A 183 -3.39 -10.16 -0.04
N VAL A 184 -2.30 -10.73 0.46
CA VAL A 184 -1.29 -9.97 1.22
C VAL A 184 -0.66 -8.89 0.34
N SER A 185 -0.32 -9.21 -0.91
CA SER A 185 0.26 -8.24 -1.85
C SER A 185 -0.71 -7.10 -2.18
N SER A 186 -2.00 -7.41 -2.34
CA SER A 186 -3.06 -6.41 -2.55
C SER A 186 -3.23 -5.47 -1.35
N HIS A 187 -3.13 -5.98 -0.13
CA HIS A 187 -3.16 -5.13 1.07
C HIS A 187 -1.91 -4.24 1.15
N ILE A 188 -0.73 -4.77 0.82
CA ILE A 188 0.51 -3.97 0.77
C ILE A 188 0.39 -2.84 -0.27
N LEU A 189 -0.12 -3.14 -1.46
CA LEU A 189 -0.40 -2.14 -2.50
C LEU A 189 -1.37 -1.07 -1.97
N THR A 190 -2.50 -1.48 -1.41
CA THR A 190 -3.51 -0.57 -0.86
C THR A 190 -2.90 0.37 0.19
N MET A 191 -2.13 -0.18 1.14
CA MET A 191 -1.48 0.63 2.18
C MET A 191 -0.44 1.59 1.60
N SER A 192 0.33 1.17 0.59
CA SER A 192 1.30 2.04 -0.07
C SER A 192 0.61 3.19 -0.82
N ASP A 193 -0.48 2.90 -1.53
CA ASP A 193 -1.26 3.90 -2.26
C ASP A 193 -1.93 4.89 -1.33
N MET A 194 -2.45 4.43 -0.20
CA MET A 194 -3.00 5.31 0.82
C MET A 194 -1.99 6.38 1.24
N VAL A 195 -0.73 6.01 1.52
CA VAL A 195 0.30 7.00 1.88
C VAL A 195 0.48 8.06 0.79
N PHE A 196 0.66 7.64 -0.47
CA PHE A 196 0.91 8.57 -1.57
C PHE A 196 -0.31 9.43 -1.90
N ILE A 197 -1.52 8.86 -1.90
CA ILE A 197 -2.75 9.57 -2.25
C ILE A 197 -3.11 10.59 -1.17
N HIS A 198 -2.95 10.24 0.11
CA HIS A 198 -3.18 11.18 1.21
C HIS A 198 -2.23 12.38 1.12
N LEU A 199 -0.93 12.14 0.85
CA LEU A 199 0.03 13.22 0.64
C LEU A 199 -0.32 14.06 -0.59
N ALA A 200 -0.58 13.43 -1.74
CA ALA A 200 -0.87 14.13 -2.98
C ALA A 200 -2.14 15.00 -2.90
N LEU A 201 -3.22 14.46 -2.33
CA LEU A 201 -4.48 15.19 -2.16
C LEU A 201 -4.35 16.34 -1.16
N TYR A 202 -3.52 16.16 -0.13
CA TYR A 202 -3.20 17.25 0.79
C TYR A 202 -2.52 18.41 0.04
N PHE A 203 -1.49 18.13 -0.78
CA PHE A 203 -0.79 19.17 -1.55
C PHE A 203 -1.62 19.81 -2.65
N LEU A 204 -2.55 19.09 -3.27
CA LEU A 204 -3.40 19.62 -4.34
C LEU A 204 -4.47 20.61 -3.83
N HIS A 205 -4.83 20.51 -2.55
CA HIS A 205 -5.85 21.33 -1.91
C HIS A 205 -5.29 22.39 -0.95
N LEU A 206 -3.96 22.52 -0.86
CA LEU A 206 -3.28 23.65 -0.24
C LEU A 206 -3.30 24.85 -1.19
#